data_AF-A0A2S6HZR1-F1
#
_entry.id   AF-A0A2S6HZR1-F1
#
_cell.length_a   1.000
_cell.length_b   1.000
_cell.length_c   1.000
_cell.angle_alpha   90.00
_cell.angle_beta   90.00
_cell.angle_gamma   90.00
#
_symmetry.space_group_name_H-M   'P 1'
#
loop_
_entity.id
_entity.type
_entity.pdbx_description
1 polymer ?
#
loop_
_entity_poly.entity_id
_entity_poly.type
_entity_poly.pdbx_seq_one_letter_code
_entity_poly.pdbx_strand_id
1 'polypeptide(L)' 'MGFFGSSPTEKQLEIYQELLDEKRKRYESMEGGKNSPEIAMQREQLSAEMKQLEIQIEDAREREAQGREHTHGLDLLDD' A
#
# COMPACT_ATOMS: atom_id res chain seq x y z
N MET A 1 -31.01 -0.54 -3.67
CA MET A 1 -29.59 -0.85 -3.93
C MET A 1 -28.77 0.09 -3.07
N GLY A 2 -28.18 -0.44 -2.00
CA GLY A 2 -27.35 0.35 -1.08
C GLY A 2 -26.07 0.77 -1.79
N PHE A 3 -25.75 2.05 -1.70
CA PHE A 3 -24.48 2.59 -2.16
C PHE A 3 -23.37 1.90 -1.39
N PHE A 4 -22.48 1.19 -2.11
CA PHE A 4 -21.26 0.65 -1.55
C PHE A 4 -20.42 1.83 -1.05
N GLY A 5 -20.45 2.05 0.26
CA GLY A 5 -19.49 2.88 0.97
C GLY A 5 -18.15 2.17 0.97
N SER A 6 -17.42 2.25 -0.15
CA SER A 6 -15.98 2.04 -0.11
C SER A 6 -15.38 3.40 0.23
N SER A 7 -14.94 3.58 1.47
CA SER A 7 -14.06 4.69 1.79
C SER A 7 -12.92 4.71 0.75
N PRO A 8 -12.54 5.88 0.19
CA PRO A 8 -11.51 5.96 -0.85
C PRO A 8 -10.20 5.24 -0.47
N THR A 9 -9.94 5.10 0.83
CA THR A 9 -8.82 4.38 1.42
C THR A 9 -8.82 2.86 1.20
N GLU A 10 -9.97 2.17 1.25
CA GLU A 10 -9.99 0.70 1.09
C GLU A 10 -9.63 0.29 -0.34
N LYS A 11 -10.24 0.96 -1.34
CA LYS A 11 -9.88 0.80 -2.75
C LYS A 11 -8.44 1.24 -3.04
N GLN A 12 -7.95 2.31 -2.39
CA GLN A 12 -6.55 2.71 -2.54
C GLN A 12 -5.59 1.65 -1.98
N LEU A 13 -5.91 1.04 -0.85
CA LEU A 13 -5.11 -0.03 -0.26
C LEU A 13 -5.06 -1.26 -1.17
N GLU A 14 -6.19 -1.65 -1.78
CA GLU A 14 -6.23 -2.72 -2.77
C GLU A 14 -5.34 -2.41 -3.98
N ILE A 15 -5.43 -1.19 -4.53
CA ILE A 15 -4.60 -0.75 -5.67
C ILE A 15 -3.11 -0.76 -5.31
N TYR A 16 -2.74 -0.26 -4.12
CA TYR A 16 -1.35 -0.27 -3.67
C TYR A 16 -0.83 -1.69 -3.43
N GLN A 17 -1.66 -2.60 -2.90
CA GLN A 17 -1.29 -4.00 -2.76
C GLN A 17 -1.08 -4.69 -4.12
N GLU A 18 -1.95 -4.44 -5.08
CA GLU A 18 -1.81 -4.97 -6.44
C GLU A 18 -0.51 -4.47 -7.11
N LEU A 19 -0.24 -3.16 -7.02
CA LEU A 19 1.01 -2.55 -7.50
C LEU A 19 2.26 -3.15 -6.82
N LEU A 20 2.19 -3.42 -5.53
CA LEU A 20 3.28 -4.04 -4.78
C LEU A 20 3.53 -5.48 -5.25
N ASP A 21 2.47 -6.26 -5.48
CA ASP A 21 2.55 -7.63 -5.97
C ASP A 21 3.11 -7.71 -7.40
N GLU A 22 2.67 -6.82 -8.29
CA GLU A 22 3.23 -6.69 -9.64
C GLU A 22 4.73 -6.36 -9.62
N LYS A 23 5.14 -5.41 -8.76
CA LYS A 23 6.55 -5.04 -8.60
C LYS A 23 7.37 -6.20 -8.01
N ARG A 24 6.83 -6.98 -7.05
CA ARG A 24 7.47 -8.21 -6.54
C ARG A 24 7.70 -9.23 -7.62
N LYS A 25 6.67 -9.59 -8.39
CA LYS A 25 6.78 -10.54 -9.50
C LYS A 25 7.83 -10.10 -10.51
N ARG A 26 7.90 -8.80 -10.80
CA ARG A 26 8.91 -8.23 -11.71
C ARG A 26 10.31 -8.30 -11.12
N TYR A 27 10.46 -8.05 -9.82
CA TYR A 27 11.71 -8.22 -9.08
C TYR A 27 12.21 -9.67 -9.12
N GLU A 28 11.34 -10.64 -8.82
CA GLU A 28 11.66 -12.07 -8.85
C GLU A 28 12.00 -12.56 -10.27
N SER A 29 11.28 -12.07 -11.28
CA SER A 29 11.57 -12.38 -12.69
C SER A 29 12.95 -11.89 -13.14
N MET A 30 13.47 -10.83 -12.52
CA MET A 30 14.83 -10.31 -12.79
C MET A 30 15.92 -11.06 -12.02
N GLU A 31 15.58 -11.77 -10.94
CA GLU A 31 16.54 -12.55 -10.14
C GLU A 31 17.00 -13.82 -10.86
N GLY A 32 16.15 -14.39 -11.74
CA GLY A 32 16.52 -15.52 -12.61
C GLY A 32 17.29 -15.12 -13.89
N GLY A 33 17.52 -13.83 -14.12
CA GLY A 33 18.19 -13.30 -15.32
C GLY A 33 19.71 -13.22 -15.18
N LYS A 34 20.42 -13.00 -16.30
CA LYS A 34 21.87 -12.74 -16.29
C LYS A 34 22.19 -11.55 -15.37
N ASN A 35 23.20 -11.69 -14.50
CA ASN A 35 23.75 -10.61 -13.66
C ASN A 35 24.38 -9.51 -14.51
N SER A 36 23.55 -8.68 -15.12
CA SER A 36 23.96 -7.45 -15.78
C SER A 36 23.85 -6.28 -14.78
N PRO A 37 24.80 -5.33 -14.80
CA PRO A 37 24.75 -4.16 -13.93
C PRO A 37 23.48 -3.32 -14.13
N GLU A 38 22.92 -3.29 -15.34
CA GLU A 38 21.61 -2.68 -15.61
C GLU A 38 20.47 -3.35 -14.83
N ILE A 39 20.47 -4.69 -14.73
CA ILE A 39 19.44 -5.42 -13.98
C ILE A 39 19.62 -5.17 -12.48
N ALA A 40 20.85 -5.10 -11.98
CA ALA A 40 21.11 -4.74 -10.59
C ALA A 40 20.57 -3.34 -10.24
N MET A 41 20.79 -2.36 -11.13
CA MET A 41 20.30 -0.99 -10.94
C MET A 41 18.77 -0.93 -11.00
N GLN A 42 18.13 -1.64 -11.94
CA GLN A 42 16.67 -1.75 -12.01
C GLN A 42 16.08 -2.45 -10.77
N ARG A 43 16.75 -3.47 -10.23
CA ARG A 43 16.35 -4.14 -8.99
C ARG A 43 16.45 -3.22 -7.78
N GLU A 44 17.53 -2.45 -7.66
CA GLU A 44 17.70 -1.49 -6.58
C GLU A 44 16.59 -0.44 -6.61
N GLN A 45 16.32 0.12 -7.80
CA GLN A 45 15.25 1.08 -8.01
C GLN A 45 13.86 0.48 -7.69
N LEU A 46 13.55 -0.72 -8.17
CA LEU A 46 12.30 -1.41 -7.83
C LEU A 46 12.17 -1.65 -6.33
N SER A 47 13.25 -2.01 -5.65
CA SER A 47 13.24 -2.25 -4.21
C SER A 47 12.94 -0.96 -3.43
N ALA A 48 13.49 0.18 -3.87
CA ALA A 48 13.22 1.48 -3.28
C ALA A 48 11.76 1.90 -3.50
N GLU A 49 11.24 1.71 -4.72
CA GLU A 49 9.83 1.95 -5.03
C GLU A 49 8.89 1.08 -4.19
N MET A 50 9.21 -0.21 -4.00
CA MET A 50 8.43 -1.11 -3.16
C MET A 50 8.40 -0.65 -1.70
N LYS A 51 9.55 -0.26 -1.12
CA LYS A 51 9.60 0.29 0.24
C LYS A 51 8.75 1.54 0.40
N GLN A 52 8.79 2.45 -0.59
CA GLN A 52 7.95 3.65 -0.57
C GLN A 52 6.45 3.29 -0.64
N LEU A 53 6.09 2.26 -1.40
CA LEU A 53 4.72 1.75 -1.46
C LEU A 53 4.28 1.12 -0.14
N GLU A 54 5.15 0.34 0.52
CA GLU A 54 4.87 -0.25 1.84
C GLU A 54 4.60 0.83 2.89
N ILE A 55 5.40 1.91 2.90
CA ILE A 55 5.18 3.06 3.78
C ILE A 55 3.84 3.73 3.49
N GLN A 56 3.46 3.92 2.22
CA GLN A 56 2.16 4.51 1.86
C GLN A 56 0.98 3.62 2.26
N ILE A 57 1.11 2.30 2.15
CA ILE A 57 0.10 1.35 2.60
C ILE A 57 -0.05 1.43 4.12
N GLU A 58 1.06 1.52 4.86
CA GLU A 58 1.05 1.63 6.32
C GLU A 58 0.42 2.95 6.78
N ASP A 59 0.83 4.10 6.20
CA ASP A 59 0.25 5.41 6.49
C ASP A 59 -1.27 5.45 6.15
N ALA A 60 -1.68 4.87 5.03
CA ALA A 60 -3.09 4.78 4.67
C ALA A 60 -3.90 3.90 5.64
N ARG A 61 -3.31 2.79 6.13
CA ARG A 61 -3.93 1.93 7.17
C ARG A 61 -4.02 2.65 8.51
N GLU A 62 -3.00 3.37 8.90
CA GLU A 62 -2.98 4.13 10.16
C GLU A 62 -4.03 5.25 10.14
N ARG A 63 -4.18 5.97 9.01
CA ARG A 63 -5.24 6.97 8.83
C ARG A 63 -6.64 6.37 8.85
N GLU A 64 -6.83 5.18 8.28
CA GLU A 64 -8.10 4.43 8.40
C GLU A 64 -8.41 4.06 9.85
N ALA A 65 -7.42 3.59 10.61
CA ALA A 65 -7.58 3.25 12.02
C ALA A 65 -7.94 4.50 12.84
N GLN A 66 -7.17 5.58 12.70
CA GLN A 66 -7.40 6.83 13.42
C GLN A 66 -8.70 7.53 13.02
N GLY A 67 -9.10 7.46 11.74
CA GLY A 67 -10.36 8.02 11.25
C GLY A 67 -11.61 7.32 11.82
N ARG A 68 -11.51 6.03 12.16
CA ARG A 68 -12.57 5.27 12.85
C ARG A 68 -12.59 5.52 14.36
N GLU A 69 -11.43 5.79 14.98
CA GLU A 69 -11.37 6.15 16.41
C GLU A 69 -11.93 7.55 16.69
N HIS A 70 -11.75 8.51 15.78
CA HIS A 70 -12.22 9.89 15.97
C HIS A 70 -13.74 10.05 15.88
N THR A 71 -14.47 9.06 15.35
CA THR A 71 -15.94 9.02 15.36
C THR A 71 -16.52 8.37 16.62
N HIS A 72 -15.77 7.48 17.28
CA HIS A 72 -16.21 6.85 18.54
C HIS A 72 -15.88 7.69 19.80
N GLY A 73 -14.92 8.61 19.72
CA GLY A 73 -14.54 9.48 20.84
C GLY A 73 -15.45 10.71 21.07
N LEU A 74 -16.39 11.00 20.16
CA LEU A 74 -17.32 12.13 20.28
C LEU A 74 -18.72 11.74 20.79
N ASP A 75 -18.99 10.46 21.01
CA ASP A 75 -20.31 9.95 21.46
C ASP A 75 -20.40 9.74 22.99
N LEU A 76 -19.32 10.06 23.74
CA LEU A 76 -19.21 9.82 25.19
C LEU A 76 -19.36 11.10 26.05
N LEU A 77 -19.91 12.18 25.50
CA LEU A 77 -20.12 13.46 26.20
C LEU A 77 -21.60 13.90 26.24
N ASP A 78 -22.54 12.95 26.20
CA ASP A 78 -23.96 13.19 26.51
C ASP A 78 -24.35 12.34 27.73
N ASP A 79 -23.92 12.79 28.92
CA ASP A 79 -24.64 12.62 30.20
C ASP A 79 -24.37 13.84 31.09
#